data_AF-A0A2N5VQW7-F1
#
_entry.id   AF-A0A2N5VQW7-F1
#
_cell.length_a   1.000
_cell.length_b   1.000
_cell.length_c   1.000
_cell.angle_alpha   90.00
_cell.angle_beta   90.00
_cell.angle_gamma   90.00
#
_symmetry.space_group_name_H-M   'P 1'
#
loop_
_entity.id
_entity.type
_entity.pdbx_description
1 polymer ?
#
loop_
_entity_poly.entity_id
_entity_poly.type
_entity_poly.pdbx_seq_one_letter_code
_entity_poly.pdbx_strand_id
1 'polypeptide(L)'
;MPGLVNEATSPAGAVIYLSIHGEFQEFPSLTVRSFDRSFLLGAAGPASAAALKGWPCVILTDQLIVRGYSSPLAWAATAAPSPAAADPAATTTVTAAAATNVGVNGKPEPMSDEKSALVKRLMELTKLNMSFTLDCLTQNHWDLDASLANFAEIAARGGLPSDAFLPPS
;
A
#
# COMPACT_ATOMS: atom_id res chain seq x y z
N MET A 1 37.96 -7.58 -24.87
CA MET A 1 37.50 -6.21 -25.21
C MET A 1 37.61 -5.35 -23.95
N PRO A 2 38.73 -4.63 -23.74
CA PRO A 2 38.85 -3.68 -22.65
C PRO A 2 38.18 -2.36 -23.08
N GLY A 3 37.26 -1.82 -22.28
CA GLY A 3 36.63 -0.54 -22.62
C GLY A 3 35.26 -0.24 -22.03
N LEU A 4 34.88 -0.84 -20.89
CA LEU A 4 33.54 -0.60 -20.32
C LEU A 4 33.47 0.50 -19.25
N VAL A 5 34.57 1.18 -18.94
CA VAL A 5 34.55 2.36 -18.07
C VAL A 5 35.41 3.45 -18.69
N ASN A 6 34.77 4.48 -19.22
CA ASN A 6 35.49 5.70 -19.58
C ASN A 6 35.85 6.41 -18.26
N GLU A 7 37.13 6.41 -17.90
CA GLU A 7 37.66 7.09 -16.69
C GLU A 7 37.32 8.59 -16.69
N ALA A 8 36.92 9.15 -17.84
CA ALA A 8 36.46 10.53 -17.98
C ALA A 8 35.09 10.84 -17.31
N THR A 9 34.35 9.84 -16.83
CA THR A 9 33.01 10.04 -16.24
C THR A 9 33.05 10.35 -14.73
N SER A 10 34.18 10.24 -14.04
CA SER A 10 34.31 10.71 -12.65
C SER A 10 35.78 10.85 -12.23
N PRO A 11 36.22 11.98 -11.65
CA PRO A 11 37.61 12.15 -11.21
C PRO A 11 38.04 11.17 -10.09
N ALA A 12 37.17 10.26 -9.63
CA ALA A 12 37.47 9.30 -8.57
C ALA A 12 36.73 7.93 -8.68
N GLY A 13 36.02 7.64 -9.77
CA GLY A 13 35.31 6.35 -9.91
C GLY A 13 34.14 6.12 -8.93
N ALA A 14 33.74 7.13 -8.14
CA ALA A 14 32.64 7.02 -7.21
C ALA A 14 31.28 7.06 -7.93
N VAL A 15 30.40 6.13 -7.56
CA VAL A 15 29.01 6.03 -8.04
C VAL A 15 28.04 6.09 -6.86
N ILE A 16 26.85 6.64 -7.08
CA ILE A 16 25.77 6.67 -6.09
C ILE A 16 24.78 5.58 -6.45
N TYR A 17 24.53 4.66 -5.53
CA TYR A 17 23.40 3.72 -5.62
C TYR A 17 22.19 4.35 -4.92
N LEU A 18 21.10 4.55 -5.66
CA LEU A 18 19.85 5.13 -5.17
C LEU A 18 18.75 4.08 -5.29
N SER A 19 18.04 3.80 -4.20
CA SER A 19 16.83 2.96 -4.20
C SER A 19 15.63 3.81 -3.83
N ILE A 20 14.59 3.76 -4.66
CA ILE A 20 13.32 4.46 -4.46
C ILE A 20 12.23 3.41 -4.29
N HIS A 21 11.49 3.52 -3.20
CA HIS A 21 10.34 2.68 -2.90
C HIS A 21 9.09 3.56 -2.93
N GLY A 22 8.03 3.10 -3.56
CA GLY A 22 6.80 3.86 -3.61
C GLY A 22 5.65 3.10 -4.23
N GLU A 23 4.62 3.85 -4.58
CA GLU A 23 3.44 3.35 -5.26
C GLU A 23 3.01 4.32 -6.36
N PHE A 24 2.32 3.80 -7.36
CA PHE A 24 1.70 4.59 -8.41
C PHE A 24 0.38 3.97 -8.84
N GLN A 25 -0.45 4.78 -9.47
CA GLN A 25 -1.71 4.34 -10.06
C GLN A 25 -1.50 4.04 -11.55
N GLU A 26 -1.76 2.78 -11.94
CA GLU A 26 -1.61 2.34 -13.32
C GLU A 26 -2.86 2.69 -14.13
N PHE A 27 -2.69 3.50 -15.18
CA PHE A 27 -3.78 3.81 -16.12
C PHE A 27 -3.86 2.74 -17.22
N PRO A 28 -5.07 2.40 -17.71
CA PRO A 28 -6.37 3.01 -17.38
C PRO A 28 -7.09 2.32 -16.21
N SER A 29 -6.59 1.19 -15.71
CA SER A 29 -7.30 0.37 -14.71
C SER A 29 -7.40 1.01 -13.32
N LEU A 30 -6.69 2.11 -13.10
CA LEU A 30 -6.59 2.82 -11.84
C LEU A 30 -6.10 1.93 -10.68
N THR A 31 -5.44 0.81 -11.01
CA THR A 31 -4.91 -0.15 -10.04
C THR A 31 -3.68 0.44 -9.38
N VAL A 32 -3.65 0.44 -8.05
CA VAL A 32 -2.47 0.85 -7.29
C VAL A 32 -1.43 -0.28 -7.33
N ARG A 33 -0.20 0.06 -7.71
CA ARG A 33 0.96 -0.83 -7.75
C ARG A 33 2.04 -0.29 -6.83
N SER A 34 2.74 -1.17 -6.14
CA SER A 34 3.99 -0.79 -5.48
C SER A 34 5.16 -0.99 -6.44
N PHE A 35 6.19 -0.16 -6.30
CA PHE A 35 7.41 -0.28 -7.07
C PHE A 35 8.65 -0.09 -6.23
N ASP A 36 9.73 -0.71 -6.70
CA ASP A 36 11.08 -0.54 -6.21
C ASP A 36 11.93 -0.17 -7.45
N ARG A 37 12.49 1.04 -7.47
CA ARG A 37 13.32 1.52 -8.58
C ARG A 37 14.72 1.83 -8.09
N SER A 38 15.72 1.17 -8.65
CA SER A 38 17.12 1.41 -8.33
C SER A 38 17.85 2.08 -9.49
N PHE A 39 18.68 3.06 -9.15
CA PHE A 39 19.56 3.75 -10.07
C PHE A 39 21.00 3.61 -9.62
N LEU A 40 21.90 3.45 -10.59
CA LEU A 40 23.32 3.73 -10.39
C LEU A 40 23.64 5.06 -11.06
N LEU A 41 24.00 6.07 -10.29
CA LEU A 41 24.32 7.40 -10.79
C LEU A 41 25.82 7.60 -10.86
N GLY A 42 26.30 8.08 -12.00
CA GLY A 42 27.67 8.56 -12.20
C GLY A 42 27.70 10.08 -12.32
N ALA A 43 28.87 10.69 -12.14
CA ALA A 43 29.02 12.11 -12.41
C ALA A 43 28.84 12.38 -13.92
N ALA A 44 28.25 13.53 -14.26
CA ALA A 44 28.10 13.91 -15.65
C ALA A 44 29.47 14.36 -16.20
N GLY A 45 29.93 13.72 -17.28
CA GLY A 45 31.16 14.15 -17.96
C GLY A 45 31.01 15.59 -18.51
N PRO A 46 32.09 16.40 -18.58
CA PRO A 46 32.03 17.83 -18.93
C PRO A 46 31.35 18.19 -20.27
N ALA A 47 31.29 17.24 -21.21
CA ALA A 47 30.66 17.41 -22.52
C ALA A 47 29.45 16.48 -22.74
N SER A 48 28.94 15.85 -21.67
CA SER A 48 27.77 14.97 -21.75
C SER A 48 26.48 15.77 -21.97
N ALA A 49 25.47 15.11 -22.56
CA ALA A 49 24.14 15.73 -22.74
C ALA A 49 23.50 16.18 -21.40
N ALA A 50 23.81 15.47 -20.31
CA ALA A 50 23.39 15.85 -18.97
C ALA A 50 24.05 17.15 -18.51
N ALA A 51 25.38 17.25 -18.61
CA ALA A 51 26.13 18.45 -18.24
C ALA A 51 25.72 19.67 -19.07
N LEU A 52 25.50 19.50 -20.39
CA LEU A 52 25.02 20.57 -21.28
C LEU A 52 23.61 21.07 -20.91
N LYS A 53 22.81 20.24 -20.24
CA LYS A 53 21.49 20.59 -19.71
C LYS A 53 21.53 21.02 -18.23
N GLY A 54 22.72 21.19 -17.66
CA GLY A 54 22.90 21.60 -16.27
C GLY A 54 22.70 20.49 -15.23
N TRP A 55 22.61 19.22 -15.64
CA TRP A 55 22.50 18.10 -14.71
C TRP A 55 23.88 17.63 -14.25
N PRO A 56 24.12 17.46 -12.94
CA PRO A 56 25.42 17.09 -12.40
C PRO A 56 25.74 15.59 -12.52
N CYS A 57 24.74 14.77 -12.86
CA CYS A 57 24.87 13.31 -12.90
C CYS A 57 24.19 12.70 -14.13
N VAL A 58 24.57 11.46 -14.40
CA VAL A 58 23.95 10.59 -15.42
C VAL A 58 23.49 9.30 -14.77
N ILE A 59 22.39 8.73 -15.27
CA ILE A 59 21.95 7.39 -14.89
C ILE A 59 22.77 6.39 -15.71
N LEU A 60 23.55 5.55 -15.03
CA LEU A 60 24.32 4.46 -15.63
C LEU A 60 23.48 3.18 -15.75
N THR A 61 22.68 2.90 -14.71
CA THR A 61 21.77 1.75 -14.65
C THR A 61 20.44 2.20 -14.06
N ASP A 62 19.35 1.66 -14.61
CA ASP A 62 17.97 1.84 -14.13
C ASP A 62 17.30 0.46 -14.11
N GLN A 63 16.83 0.06 -12.93
CA GLN A 63 16.04 -1.15 -12.76
C GLN A 63 14.75 -0.81 -12.03
N LEU A 64 13.62 -1.14 -12.64
CA LEU A 64 12.28 -0.97 -12.07
C LEU A 64 11.66 -2.34 -11.82
N ILE A 65 11.22 -2.59 -10.59
CA ILE A 65 10.40 -3.73 -10.22
C ILE A 65 9.02 -3.21 -9.87
N VAL A 66 7.98 -3.76 -10.51
CA VAL A 66 6.58 -3.46 -10.22
C VAL A 66 5.92 -4.71 -9.65
N ARG A 67 5.14 -4.54 -8.58
CA ARG A 67 4.50 -5.63 -7.86
C ARG A 67 3.09 -5.24 -7.39
N GLY A 68 2.35 -6.23 -6.89
CA GLY A 68 1.09 -5.97 -6.20
C GLY A 68 1.30 -4.98 -5.04
N TYR A 69 0.31 -4.11 -4.82
CA TYR A 69 0.35 -3.14 -3.74
C TYR A 69 0.62 -3.82 -2.39
N SER A 70 1.63 -3.34 -1.67
CA SER A 70 1.88 -3.73 -0.28
C SER A 70 1.69 -2.51 0.61
N SER A 71 0.78 -2.59 1.57
CA SER A 71 0.52 -1.49 2.48
C SER A 71 1.76 -1.12 3.30
N PRO A 72 2.02 0.18 3.52
CA PRO A 72 3.09 0.63 4.41
C PRO A 72 2.92 0.16 5.86
N LEU A 73 1.72 -0.26 6.26
CA LEU A 73 1.50 -0.91 7.55
C LEU A 73 2.32 -2.21 7.72
N ALA A 74 2.77 -2.84 6.64
CA ALA A 74 3.64 -4.01 6.71
C ALA A 74 5.03 -3.70 7.31
N TRP A 75 5.48 -2.44 7.26
CA TRP A 75 6.73 -1.99 7.90
C TRP A 75 6.50 -1.17 9.17
N ALA A 76 5.24 -0.98 9.58
CA ALA A 76 4.96 -0.40 10.88
C ALA A 76 5.67 -1.25 11.94
N ALA A 77 6.31 -0.59 12.91
CA ALA A 77 6.92 -1.27 14.04
C ALA A 77 5.81 -1.96 14.84
N THR A 78 5.50 -3.22 14.50
CA THR A 78 4.69 -4.05 15.37
C THR A 78 5.53 -4.26 16.62
N ALA A 79 4.97 -3.92 17.78
CA ALA A 79 5.58 -4.31 19.04
C ALA A 79 5.82 -5.82 18.94
N ALA A 80 7.08 -6.26 19.12
CA ALA A 80 7.40 -7.67 19.13
C ALA A 80 6.41 -8.38 20.07
N PRO A 81 5.78 -9.50 19.65
CA PRO A 81 4.97 -10.26 20.57
C PRO A 81 5.85 -10.56 21.79
N SER A 82 5.46 -10.04 22.95
CA SER A 82 6.07 -10.43 24.22
C SER A 82 6.07 -11.96 24.24
N PRO A 83 7.19 -12.63 24.58
CA PRO A 83 7.20 -14.07 24.64
C PRO A 83 6.09 -14.49 25.61
N ALA A 84 5.02 -15.08 25.06
CA ALA A 84 4.03 -15.76 25.86
C ALA A 84 4.79 -16.88 26.58
N ALA A 85 4.70 -16.92 27.90
CA ALA A 85 5.27 -17.99 28.69
C ALA A 85 4.77 -19.33 28.11
N ALA A 86 5.71 -20.18 27.72
CA ALA A 86 5.41 -21.49 27.17
C ALA A 86 4.76 -22.34 28.26
N ASP A 87 3.50 -22.70 28.08
CA ASP A 87 2.90 -23.85 28.77
C ASP A 87 3.28 -25.12 27.99
N PRO A 88 3.99 -26.09 28.59
CA PRO A 88 4.38 -27.31 27.90
C PRO A 88 3.36 -28.42 28.14
N ALA A 89 2.37 -28.57 27.27
CA ALA A 89 1.72 -29.86 26.98
C ALA A 89 0.61 -29.74 25.93
N ALA A 90 0.83 -30.29 24.73
CA ALA A 90 -0.03 -31.28 24.05
C ALA A 90 0.15 -31.23 22.53
N THR A 91 0.69 -32.33 22.00
CA THR A 91 0.67 -32.70 20.58
C THR A 91 -0.73 -33.17 20.19
N THR A 92 -1.36 -32.61 19.14
CA THR A 92 -2.28 -33.33 18.21
C THR A 92 -2.74 -32.50 16.99
N THR A 93 -2.40 -32.99 15.79
CA THR A 93 -3.22 -33.17 14.56
C THR A 93 -4.25 -32.14 14.02
N VAL A 94 -3.99 -31.71 12.77
CA VAL A 94 -4.86 -31.58 11.56
C VAL A 94 -6.04 -30.57 11.50
N THR A 95 -6.14 -29.91 10.33
CA THR A 95 -7.30 -29.32 9.61
C THR A 95 -7.78 -27.87 9.86
N ALA A 96 -7.91 -27.18 8.72
CA ALA A 96 -8.82 -26.10 8.28
C ALA A 96 -9.78 -25.35 9.23
N ALA A 97 -10.01 -24.09 8.82
CA ALA A 97 -11.22 -23.26 8.96
C ALA A 97 -11.33 -22.24 10.12
N ALA A 98 -11.63 -21.00 9.70
CA ALA A 98 -12.56 -20.01 10.25
C ALA A 98 -12.56 -19.61 11.75
N ALA A 99 -12.33 -18.30 11.93
CA ALA A 99 -13.12 -17.33 12.71
C ALA A 99 -13.03 -17.26 14.26
N THR A 100 -12.66 -16.04 14.73
CA THR A 100 -13.15 -15.29 15.94
C THR A 100 -12.94 -15.92 17.34
N ASN A 101 -12.61 -15.24 18.45
CA ASN A 101 -12.84 -13.88 18.93
C ASN A 101 -12.08 -13.64 20.27
N VAL A 102 -11.70 -12.38 20.53
CA VAL A 102 -11.86 -11.56 21.78
C VAL A 102 -11.23 -11.98 23.13
N GLY A 103 -10.50 -11.03 23.73
CA GLY A 103 -10.26 -10.87 25.18
C GLY A 103 -9.10 -9.90 25.49
N VAL A 104 -9.27 -8.57 25.35
CA VAL A 104 -9.61 -7.59 26.41
C VAL A 104 -8.58 -7.54 27.57
N ASN A 105 -7.73 -6.49 27.64
CA ASN A 105 -7.99 -5.26 28.40
C ASN A 105 -6.73 -4.36 28.49
N GLY A 106 -6.82 -3.10 28.05
CA GLY A 106 -5.70 -2.16 28.13
C GLY A 106 -5.95 -0.72 27.67
N LYS A 107 -7.20 -0.26 27.73
CA LYS A 107 -7.68 1.14 27.62
C LYS A 107 -7.43 1.89 26.28
N PRO A 108 -8.48 2.47 25.68
CA PRO A 108 -8.55 2.73 24.23
C PRO A 108 -8.25 4.19 23.90
N GLU A 109 -7.40 4.43 22.90
CA GLU A 109 -7.52 5.65 22.09
C GLU A 109 -8.75 5.48 21.17
N PRO A 110 -9.78 6.34 21.28
CA PRO A 110 -11.14 6.02 20.83
C PRO A 110 -11.37 6.05 19.31
N MET A 111 -10.34 6.23 18.48
CA MET A 111 -10.54 6.55 17.06
C MET A 111 -10.70 5.33 16.13
N SER A 112 -10.37 4.10 16.58
CA SER A 112 -10.43 2.89 15.72
C SER A 112 -11.72 2.08 15.87
N ASP A 113 -12.27 1.97 17.08
CA ASP A 113 -13.47 1.18 17.34
C ASP A 113 -14.73 1.85 16.76
N GLU A 114 -14.83 3.18 16.90
CA GLU A 114 -15.93 3.96 16.34
C GLU A 114 -16.02 3.84 14.82
N LYS A 115 -14.86 3.87 14.14
CA LYS A 115 -14.77 3.67 12.69
C LYS A 115 -15.23 2.28 12.27
N SER A 116 -14.84 1.24 13.02
CA SER A 116 -15.30 -0.12 12.76
C SER A 116 -16.81 -0.30 12.96
N ALA A 117 -17.39 0.39 13.95
CA ALA A 117 -18.83 0.37 14.21
C ALA A 117 -19.61 1.09 13.10
N LEU A 118 -19.10 2.21 12.60
CA LEU A 118 -19.66 2.95 11.47
C LEU A 118 -19.66 2.13 10.18
N VAL A 119 -18.55 1.47 9.88
CA VAL A 119 -18.42 0.56 8.74
C VAL A 119 -19.47 -0.55 8.81
N LYS A 120 -19.60 -1.21 9.96
CA LYS A 120 -20.59 -2.28 10.14
C LYS A 120 -22.02 -1.78 9.94
N ARG A 121 -22.34 -0.59 10.47
CA ARG A 121 -23.68 0.01 10.35
C ARG A 121 -24.02 0.40 8.91
N LEU A 122 -23.06 0.95 8.16
CA LEU A 122 -23.26 1.29 6.76
C LEU A 122 -23.40 0.04 5.88
N MET A 123 -22.62 -1.01 6.14
CA MET A 123 -22.75 -2.31 5.47
C MET A 123 -24.14 -2.94 5.69
N GLU A 124 -24.67 -2.87 6.91
CA GLU A 124 -25.99 -3.42 7.24
C GLU A 124 -27.12 -2.73 6.47
N LEU A 125 -27.03 -1.41 6.29
CA LEU A 125 -28.03 -0.59 5.61
C LEU A 125 -27.95 -0.67 4.08
N THR A 126 -26.75 -0.68 3.52
CA THR A 126 -26.53 -0.58 2.07
C THR A 126 -26.28 -1.92 1.39
N LYS A 127 -25.98 -2.97 2.17
CA LYS A 127 -25.51 -4.28 1.69
C LYS A 127 -24.26 -4.22 0.81
N LEU A 128 -23.50 -3.13 0.92
CA LEU A 128 -22.21 -3.00 0.26
C LEU A 128 -21.18 -3.93 0.90
N ASN A 129 -20.19 -4.30 0.09
CA ASN A 129 -19.01 -4.99 0.59
C ASN A 129 -18.13 -4.04 1.42
N MET A 130 -17.18 -4.62 2.15
CA MET A 130 -16.29 -3.88 3.06
C MET A 130 -15.47 -2.80 2.35
N SER A 131 -14.97 -3.07 1.14
CA SER A 131 -14.13 -2.14 0.39
C SER A 131 -14.90 -0.88 -0.01
N PHE A 132 -16.09 -1.05 -0.61
CA PHE A 132 -16.91 0.10 -1.01
C PHE A 132 -17.48 0.86 0.18
N THR A 133 -17.73 0.17 1.30
CA THR A 133 -18.16 0.81 2.54
C THR A 133 -17.06 1.73 3.10
N LEU A 134 -15.82 1.26 3.11
CA LEU A 134 -14.67 2.05 3.55
C LEU A 134 -14.43 3.27 2.64
N ASP A 135 -14.53 3.10 1.33
CA ASP A 135 -14.38 4.21 0.38
C ASP A 135 -15.48 5.26 0.57
N CYS A 136 -16.73 4.80 0.72
CA CYS A 136 -17.88 5.68 0.95
C CYS A 136 -17.71 6.50 2.24
N LEU A 137 -17.32 5.85 3.35
CA LEU A 137 -17.06 6.55 4.61
C LEU A 137 -15.85 7.49 4.50
N THR A 138 -14.79 7.09 3.81
CA THR A 138 -13.58 7.92 3.69
C THR A 138 -13.85 9.19 2.89
N GLN A 139 -14.61 9.10 1.80
CA GLN A 139 -14.97 10.25 0.96
C GLN A 139 -15.90 11.23 1.67
N ASN A 140 -16.79 10.72 2.54
CA ASN A 140 -17.73 11.53 3.30
C ASN A 140 -17.22 11.83 4.72
N HIS A 141 -15.90 11.86 4.92
CA HIS A 141 -15.26 12.25 6.19
C HIS A 141 -15.74 11.47 7.43
N TRP A 142 -16.07 10.18 7.25
CA TRP A 142 -16.59 9.27 8.26
C TRP A 142 -17.96 9.67 8.83
N ASP A 143 -18.73 10.45 8.07
CA ASP A 143 -20.11 10.79 8.39
C ASP A 143 -21.09 9.76 7.79
N LEU A 144 -21.88 9.12 8.65
CA LEU A 144 -22.82 8.07 8.25
C LEU A 144 -23.97 8.59 7.38
N ASP A 145 -24.53 9.74 7.72
CA ASP A 145 -25.72 10.28 7.05
C ASP A 145 -25.33 10.83 5.66
N ALA A 146 -24.18 11.51 5.58
CA ALA A 146 -23.62 11.95 4.31
C ALA A 146 -23.23 10.76 3.41
N SER A 147 -22.66 9.70 3.98
CA SER A 147 -22.32 8.47 3.26
C SER A 147 -23.56 7.79 2.67
N LEU A 148 -24.65 7.72 3.42
CA LEU A 148 -25.92 7.15 2.94
C LEU A 148 -26.54 7.97 1.81
N ALA A 149 -26.51 9.30 1.91
CA ALA A 149 -27.01 10.18 0.85
C ALA A 149 -26.21 10.02 -0.45
N ASN A 150 -24.88 9.99 -0.34
CA ASN A 150 -23.98 9.78 -1.48
C ASN A 150 -24.19 8.39 -2.12
N PHE A 151 -24.30 7.34 -1.30
CA PHE A 151 -24.65 6.01 -1.77
C PHE A 151 -25.99 6.00 -2.54
N ALA A 152 -27.04 6.60 -1.98
CA ALA A 152 -28.36 6.64 -2.62
C ALA A 152 -28.32 7.36 -3.97
N GLU A 153 -27.53 8.42 -4.09
CA GLU A 153 -27.34 9.13 -5.36
C GLU A 153 -26.64 8.25 -6.41
N ILE A 154 -25.54 7.59 -6.05
CA ILE A 154 -24.78 6.73 -6.97
C ILE A 154 -25.60 5.48 -7.35
N ALA A 155 -26.34 4.92 -6.39
CA ALA A 155 -27.23 3.78 -6.61
C ALA A 155 -28.37 4.14 -7.58
N ALA A 156 -28.98 5.33 -7.43
CA ALA A 156 -30.03 5.82 -8.33
C ALA A 156 -29.52 6.06 -9.76
N ARG A 157 -28.25 6.45 -9.90
CA ARG A 157 -27.59 6.64 -11.21
C ARG A 157 -27.10 5.33 -11.84
N GLY A 158 -27.17 4.21 -11.13
CA GLY A 158 -26.67 2.91 -11.60
C GLY A 158 -25.14 2.83 -11.68
N GLY A 159 -24.43 3.66 -10.91
CA GLY A 159 -22.96 3.74 -10.95
C GLY A 159 -22.24 2.65 -10.15
N LEU A 160 -22.96 1.85 -9.36
CA LEU A 160 -22.37 0.79 -8.54
C LEU A 160 -22.27 -0.52 -9.34
N PRO A 161 -21.09 -1.13 -9.47
CA PRO A 161 -20.95 -2.44 -10.11
C PRO A 161 -21.66 -3.52 -9.29
N SER A 162 -22.06 -4.62 -9.93
CA SER A 162 -22.72 -5.74 -9.25
C SER A 162 -21.86 -6.38 -8.15
N ASP A 163 -20.54 -6.25 -8.25
CA ASP A 163 -19.56 -6.72 -7.27
C ASP A 163 -19.46 -5.81 -6.01
N ALA A 164 -20.08 -4.63 -6.05
CA ALA A 164 -20.14 -3.73 -4.88
C ALA A 164 -21.05 -4.28 -3.78
N PHE A 165 -21.99 -5.16 -4.12
CA PHE A 165 -22.94 -5.75 -3.18
C PHE A 165 -22.43 -7.08 -2.66
N LEU A 166 -22.73 -7.39 -1.39
CA LEU A 166 -22.45 -8.71 -0.85
C LEU A 166 -23.25 -9.78 -1.63
N PRO A 167 -22.63 -10.94 -1.94
CA PRO A 167 -23.35 -12.02 -2.60
C PRO A 167 -24.53 -12.48 -1.74
N PRO A 168 -25.70 -12.79 -2.34
CA PRO A 168 -26.81 -13.35 -1.60
C PRO A 168 -26.40 -14.72 -1.06
N SER A 169 -26.37 -14.84 0.27
CA SER A 169 -26.25 -16.12 0.98
C SER A 169 -27.52 -16.93 0.87
#